data_AF-A0A2C9ZI46-F1
#
_entry.id   AF-A0A2C9ZI46-F1
#
_cell.length_a   1.000
_cell.length_b   1.000
_cell.length_c   1.000
_cell.angle_alpha   90.00
_cell.angle_beta   90.00
_cell.angle_gamma   90.00
#
_symmetry.space_group_name_H-M   'P 1'
#
loop_
_entity.id
_entity.type
_entity.pdbx_description
1 polymer ?
#
loop_
_entity_poly.entity_id
_entity_poly.type
_entity_poly.pdbx_seq_one_letter_code
_entity_poly.pdbx_strand_id
1 'polypeptide(L)'
;MDFAKYEALGNDYIVIDPSSTGFVPLPEHVRLACDRHHGLGGDGLLYGPLPAEEGFRLLTFNADGSQCPQSGNGLRIFARYLRESGHTGADTFTLHSCAGPSTVRVLDVASGTVSADLGVASLDSRAVGAAGPARPLLREP
;
A
#
# COMPACT_ATOMS: atom_id res chain seq x y z
N MET A 1 -10.74 17.31 6.81
CA MET A 1 -9.77 16.20 6.81
C MET A 1 -9.12 16.23 5.46
N ASP A 2 -7.84 16.55 5.40
CA ASP A 2 -7.13 16.60 4.14
C ASP A 2 -6.72 15.17 3.79
N PHE A 3 -7.12 14.73 2.59
CA PHE A 3 -6.77 13.44 2.05
C PHE A 3 -6.39 13.62 0.59
N ALA A 4 -5.60 12.67 0.08
CA ALA A 4 -5.40 12.51 -1.34
C ALA A 4 -6.05 11.20 -1.78
N LYS A 5 -6.48 11.14 -3.04
CA LYS A 5 -7.03 9.92 -3.61
C LYS A 5 -6.32 9.62 -4.92
N TYR A 6 -5.89 8.38 -5.05
CA TYR A 6 -5.14 7.89 -6.19
C TYR A 6 -5.71 6.56 -6.66
N GLU A 7 -5.42 6.22 -7.90
CA GLU A 7 -5.73 4.93 -8.49
C GLU A 7 -4.50 4.38 -9.19
N ALA A 8 -4.27 3.08 -9.06
CA ALA A 8 -3.31 2.35 -9.88
C ALA A 8 -4.00 1.14 -10.50
N LEU A 9 -4.13 1.15 -11.83
CA LEU A 9 -4.69 0.04 -12.62
C LEU A 9 -6.09 -0.39 -12.13
N GLY A 10 -6.99 0.56 -11.89
CA GLY A 10 -8.36 0.31 -11.44
C GLY A 10 -8.53 0.13 -9.93
N ASN A 11 -7.45 0.12 -9.16
CA ASN A 11 -7.49 -0.04 -7.70
C ASN A 11 -7.21 1.28 -7.00
N ASP A 12 -8.23 1.86 -6.35
CA ASP A 12 -8.18 3.20 -5.74
C ASP A 12 -7.97 3.17 -4.23
N TYR A 13 -7.10 4.04 -3.73
CA TYR A 13 -6.82 4.21 -2.31
C TYR A 13 -6.98 5.65 -1.86
N ILE A 14 -7.50 5.80 -0.66
CA ILE A 14 -7.47 7.05 0.10
C ILE A 14 -6.12 7.11 0.82
N VAL A 15 -5.35 8.18 0.64
CA VAL A 15 -4.07 8.41 1.31
C VAL A 15 -4.25 9.49 2.37
N ILE A 16 -3.87 9.17 3.61
CA ILE A 16 -3.98 10.07 4.75
C ILE A 16 -2.62 10.22 5.41
N ASP A 17 -2.21 11.48 5.51
CA ASP A 17 -1.02 11.88 6.22
C ASP A 17 -1.39 12.21 7.68
N PRO A 18 -0.78 11.52 8.68
CA PRO A 18 -1.01 11.81 10.09
C PRO A 18 -0.55 13.21 10.50
N SER A 19 0.39 13.83 9.78
CA SER A 19 0.90 15.16 10.11
C SER A 19 -0.07 16.29 9.73
N SER A 20 -0.97 16.03 8.78
CA SER A 20 -1.96 17.01 8.32
C SER A 20 -3.35 16.81 8.93
N THR A 21 -3.56 15.74 9.70
CA THR A 21 -4.89 15.39 10.23
C THR A 21 -4.85 14.79 11.64
N GLY A 22 -5.93 14.93 12.40
CA GLY A 22 -6.14 14.19 13.65
C GLY A 22 -6.75 12.81 13.45
N PHE A 23 -6.68 12.25 12.24
CA PHE A 23 -7.33 10.98 11.92
C PHE A 23 -6.61 9.80 12.55
N VAL A 24 -7.35 8.90 13.19
CA VAL A 24 -6.84 7.63 13.71
C VAL A 24 -7.43 6.48 12.89
N PRO A 25 -6.61 5.62 12.26
CA PRO A 25 -7.08 4.58 11.35
C PRO A 25 -7.63 3.36 12.12
N LEU A 26 -8.69 3.56 12.90
CA LEU A 26 -9.47 2.47 13.49
C LEU A 26 -10.28 1.76 12.39
N PRO A 27 -10.52 0.44 12.49
CA PRO A 27 -11.23 -0.31 11.45
C PRO A 27 -12.57 0.30 11.03
N GLU A 28 -13.34 0.81 11.98
CA GLU A 28 -14.62 1.49 11.75
C GLU A 28 -14.47 2.80 10.98
N HIS A 29 -13.41 3.58 11.24
CA HIS A 29 -13.13 4.80 10.50
C HIS A 29 -12.68 4.50 9.07
N VAL A 30 -11.87 3.44 8.90
CA VAL A 30 -11.45 2.98 7.57
C VAL A 30 -12.66 2.52 6.76
N ARG A 31 -13.53 1.70 7.34
CA ARG A 31 -14.77 1.25 6.68
C ARG A 31 -15.64 2.43 6.23
N LEU A 32 -15.85 3.39 7.13
CA LEU A 32 -16.63 4.58 6.81
C LEU A 32 -15.98 5.42 5.71
N ALA A 33 -14.66 5.59 5.75
CA ALA A 33 -13.94 6.33 4.71
C ALA A 33 -14.02 5.63 3.34
N CYS A 34 -13.88 4.30 3.31
CA CYS A 34 -13.89 3.50 2.09
C CYS A 34 -15.29 3.21 1.52
N ASP A 35 -16.36 3.40 2.29
CA ASP A 35 -17.74 3.26 1.79
C ASP A 35 -17.97 4.20 0.59
N ARG A 36 -18.40 3.64 -0.55
CA ARG A 36 -18.57 4.37 -1.81
C ARG A 36 -19.86 5.22 -1.87
N HIS A 37 -20.82 4.97 -1.00
CA HIS A 37 -22.12 5.66 -0.96
C HIS A 37 -22.17 6.73 0.13
N HIS A 38 -21.55 6.44 1.27
CA HIS A 38 -21.63 7.26 2.49
C HIS A 38 -20.26 7.80 2.93
N GLY A 39 -19.18 7.40 2.27
CA GLY A 39 -17.81 7.80 2.55
C GLY A 39 -17.15 8.52 1.36
N LEU A 40 -15.81 8.50 1.36
CA LEU A 40 -15.00 9.02 0.26
C LEU A 40 -14.92 8.01 -0.91
N GLY A 41 -15.16 6.73 -0.60
CA GLY A 41 -15.07 5.62 -1.54
C GLY A 41 -13.62 5.23 -1.86
N GLY A 42 -13.30 3.96 -1.75
CA GLY A 42 -12.02 3.42 -2.20
C GLY A 42 -11.90 1.94 -1.88
N ASP A 43 -11.05 1.22 -2.60
CA ASP A 43 -10.77 -0.19 -2.31
C ASP A 43 -9.95 -0.38 -1.02
N GLY A 44 -9.33 0.70 -0.54
CA GLY A 44 -8.65 0.72 0.75
C GLY A 44 -8.14 2.10 1.15
N LEU A 45 -7.33 2.09 2.21
CA LEU A 45 -6.75 3.29 2.81
C LEU A 45 -5.25 3.07 3.09
N LEU A 46 -4.42 4.05 2.72
CA LEU A 46 -3.00 4.13 3.03
C LEU A 46 -2.79 5.23 4.05
N TYR A 47 -2.13 4.90 5.16
CA TYR A 47 -1.90 5.82 6.26
C TYR A 47 -0.40 6.03 6.47
N GLY A 48 0.07 7.26 6.30
CA GLY A 48 1.46 7.66 6.42
C GLY A 48 1.78 8.94 5.64
N PRO A 49 3.04 9.41 5.65
CA PRO A 49 4.23 8.70 6.12
C PRO A 49 4.32 8.58 7.65
N LEU A 50 4.79 7.43 8.10
CA LEU A 50 5.15 7.16 9.50
C LEU A 50 6.68 7.07 9.64
N PRO A 51 7.23 7.32 10.84
CA PRO A 51 8.66 7.18 11.09
C PRO A 51 9.21 5.78 10.76
N ALA A 52 10.39 5.75 10.15
CA ALA A 52 11.20 4.57 9.90
C ALA A 52 12.69 4.94 10.07
N GLU A 53 13.56 3.93 10.27
CA GLU A 53 15.02 4.16 10.35
C GLU A 53 15.58 4.70 9.04
N GLU A 54 15.08 4.20 7.92
CA GLU A 54 15.37 4.68 6.57
C GLU A 54 14.07 4.72 5.75
N GLY A 55 13.97 5.66 4.80
CA GLY A 55 12.81 5.77 3.93
C GLY A 55 11.54 6.15 4.68
N PHE A 56 10.44 5.46 4.39
CA PHE A 56 9.11 5.80 4.94
C PHE A 56 8.33 4.54 5.32
N ARG A 57 7.52 4.64 6.37
CA ARG A 57 6.58 3.58 6.75
C ARG A 57 5.15 3.96 6.38
N LEU A 58 4.35 2.97 6.02
CA LEU A 58 2.91 3.11 5.82
C LEU A 58 2.16 1.94 6.46
N LEU A 59 0.91 2.20 6.85
CA LEU A 59 -0.08 1.16 7.12
C LEU A 59 -1.02 1.07 5.92
N THR A 60 -1.34 -0.16 5.50
CA THR A 60 -2.27 -0.43 4.40
C THR A 60 -3.50 -1.12 4.96
N PHE A 61 -4.67 -0.61 4.64
CA PHE A 61 -5.95 -1.20 5.04
C PHE A 61 -6.80 -1.52 3.81
N ASN A 62 -7.54 -2.62 3.90
CA ASN A 62 -8.64 -2.93 2.97
C ASN A 62 -9.87 -2.09 3.32
N ALA A 63 -10.83 -1.99 2.39
CA ALA A 63 -12.10 -1.29 2.60
C ALA A 63 -12.93 -1.83 3.79
N ASP A 64 -12.73 -3.09 4.18
CA ASP A 64 -13.38 -3.69 5.36
C ASP A 64 -12.69 -3.35 6.69
N GLY A 65 -11.69 -2.47 6.68
CA GLY A 65 -10.94 -2.04 7.86
C GLY A 65 -9.88 -3.04 8.35
N SER A 66 -9.73 -4.20 7.71
CA SER A 66 -8.63 -5.11 8.01
C SER A 66 -7.30 -4.56 7.48
N GLN A 67 -6.19 -4.85 8.18
CA GLN A 67 -4.86 -4.51 7.68
C GLN A 67 -4.42 -5.49 6.60
N CYS A 68 -3.92 -4.95 5.49
CA CYS A 68 -3.34 -5.71 4.40
C CYS A 68 -1.80 -5.72 4.55
N PRO A 69 -1.14 -6.89 4.60
CA PRO A 69 0.30 -6.95 4.80
C PRO A 69 1.09 -6.26 3.68
N GLN A 70 0.65 -6.38 2.43
CA GLN A 70 1.32 -5.83 1.24
C GLN A 70 0.31 -5.57 0.11
N SER A 71 0.41 -4.42 -0.54
CA SER A 71 -0.32 -4.09 -1.77
C SER A 71 0.62 -3.44 -2.78
N GLY A 72 0.87 -4.09 -3.92
CA GLY A 72 1.74 -3.53 -4.95
C GLY A 72 1.19 -2.23 -5.57
N ASN A 73 -0.14 -2.14 -5.71
CA ASN A 73 -0.80 -0.89 -6.10
C ASN A 73 -0.64 0.17 -5.01
N GLY A 74 -0.86 -0.20 -3.75
CA GLY A 74 -0.69 0.69 -2.60
C GLY A 74 0.72 1.26 -2.51
N LEU A 75 1.76 0.45 -2.71
CA LEU A 75 3.16 0.89 -2.72
C LEU A 75 3.42 1.93 -3.82
N ARG A 76 2.94 1.68 -5.04
CA ARG A 76 3.10 2.61 -6.17
C ARG A 76 2.37 3.93 -5.94
N ILE A 77 1.13 3.84 -5.46
CA ILE A 77 0.32 5.01 -5.10
C ILE A 77 1.03 5.83 -4.02
N PHE A 78 1.49 5.18 -2.96
CA PHE A 78 2.13 5.88 -1.85
C PHE A 78 3.45 6.53 -2.24
N ALA A 79 4.26 5.85 -3.06
CA ALA A 79 5.49 6.41 -3.60
C ALA A 79 5.24 7.67 -4.44
N ARG A 80 4.19 7.64 -5.29
CA ARG A 80 3.76 8.80 -6.07
C ARG A 80 3.31 9.94 -5.15
N TYR A 81 2.47 9.63 -4.15
CA TYR A 81 2.02 10.60 -3.16
C TYR A 81 3.20 11.32 -2.49
N LEU A 82 4.18 10.57 -1.96
CA LEU A 82 5.36 11.15 -1.29
C LEU A 82 6.18 12.08 -2.20
N ARG A 83 6.20 11.79 -3.51
CA ARG A 83 6.86 12.65 -4.50
C ARG A 83 6.09 13.93 -4.76
N GLU A 84 4.79 13.83 -4.99
CA GLU A 84 3.94 14.98 -5.32
C GLU A 84 3.74 15.91 -4.11
N SER A 85 3.69 15.36 -2.89
CA SER A 85 3.54 16.13 -1.65
C SER A 85 4.85 16.74 -1.14
N GLY A 86 5.99 16.45 -1.77
CA GLY A 86 7.30 16.98 -1.39
C GLY A 86 7.94 16.31 -0.17
N HIS A 87 7.42 15.16 0.30
CA HIS A 87 8.04 14.38 1.38
C HIS A 87 9.42 13.82 0.99
N THR A 88 9.69 13.64 -0.30
CA THR A 88 11.02 13.26 -0.78
C THR A 88 11.35 13.79 -2.18
N GLY A 89 12.62 14.21 -2.32
CA GLY A 89 13.25 14.57 -3.58
C GLY A 89 13.92 13.40 -4.33
N ALA A 90 13.96 12.19 -3.74
CA ALA A 90 14.68 11.03 -4.28
C ALA A 90 13.82 10.14 -5.20
N ASP A 91 14.38 9.68 -6.31
CA ASP A 91 13.66 8.82 -7.27
C ASP A 91 13.49 7.39 -6.75
N THR A 92 14.42 6.93 -5.91
CA THR A 92 14.44 5.59 -5.34
C THR A 92 14.52 5.69 -3.83
N PHE A 93 13.67 4.94 -3.13
CA PHE A 93 13.65 4.89 -1.67
C PHE A 93 12.94 3.63 -1.18
N THR A 94 13.06 3.37 0.12
CA THR A 94 12.46 2.19 0.77
C THR A 94 11.12 2.56 1.39
N LEU A 95 10.11 1.73 1.15
CA LEU A 95 8.84 1.75 1.86
C LEU A 95 8.73 0.55 2.80
N HIS A 96 8.40 0.81 4.06
CA HIS A 96 8.20 -0.23 5.07
C HIS A 96 6.71 -0.49 5.27
N SER A 97 6.26 -1.66 4.84
CA SER A 97 4.91 -2.18 5.10
C SER A 97 4.92 -3.25 6.20
N CYS A 98 3.76 -3.82 6.51
CA CYS A 98 3.67 -4.96 7.44
C CYS A 98 4.37 -6.21 6.90
N ALA A 99 4.48 -6.39 5.59
CA ALA A 99 5.24 -7.48 4.97
C ALA A 99 6.76 -7.26 4.96
N GLY A 100 7.23 -6.06 5.29
CA GLY A 100 8.65 -5.71 5.31
C GLY A 100 9.00 -4.53 4.39
N PRO A 101 10.31 -4.28 4.19
CA PRO A 101 10.79 -3.24 3.30
C PRO A 101 10.61 -3.62 1.83
N SER A 102 10.20 -2.66 1.02
CA SER A 102 10.13 -2.75 -0.44
C SER A 102 10.80 -1.53 -1.06
N THR A 103 11.73 -1.76 -1.97
CA THR A 103 12.32 -0.67 -2.77
C THR A 103 11.31 -0.22 -3.81
N VAL A 104 11.05 1.09 -3.87
CA VAL A 104 10.23 1.70 -4.91
C VAL A 104 11.06 2.69 -5.71
N ARG A 105 10.70 2.84 -6.99
CA ARG A 105 11.32 3.82 -7.88
C ARG A 105 10.28 4.57 -8.67
N VAL A 106 10.22 5.89 -8.49
CA VAL A 106 9.42 6.78 -9.32
C VAL A 106 10.19 7.01 -10.62
N LEU A 107 9.62 6.54 -11.73
CA LEU A 107 10.27 6.55 -13.04
C LEU A 107 9.95 7.83 -13.81
N ASP A 108 8.73 8.33 -13.64
CA ASP A 108 8.26 9.55 -14.27
C ASP A 108 7.09 10.13 -13.44
N VAL A 109 7.29 11.34 -12.93
CA VAL A 109 6.29 12.06 -12.13
C VAL A 109 5.11 12.51 -12.98
N ALA A 110 5.34 12.92 -14.23
CA ALA A 110 4.30 13.46 -15.10
C ALA A 110 3.30 12.37 -15.53
N SER A 111 3.79 11.19 -15.92
CA SER A 111 2.92 10.04 -16.19
C SER A 111 2.47 9.30 -14.93
N GLY A 112 3.14 9.51 -13.80
CA GLY A 112 2.90 8.77 -12.55
C GLY A 112 3.40 7.33 -12.60
N THR A 113 4.39 7.02 -13.44
CA THR A 113 4.93 5.68 -13.59
C THR A 113 5.85 5.35 -12.42
N VAL A 114 5.54 4.27 -11.69
CA VAL A 114 6.30 3.82 -10.52
C VAL A 114 6.56 2.32 -10.61
N SER A 115 7.79 1.91 -10.29
CA SER A 115 8.17 0.52 -10.08
C SER A 115 8.23 0.20 -8.57
N ALA A 116 7.82 -1.00 -8.18
CA ALA A 116 7.89 -1.47 -6.81
C ALA A 116 8.43 -2.91 -6.79
N ASP A 117 9.41 -3.17 -5.93
CA ASP A 117 9.90 -4.52 -5.64
C ASP A 117 8.91 -5.22 -4.70
N LEU A 118 8.37 -6.36 -5.14
CA LEU A 118 7.42 -7.18 -4.38
C LEU A 118 8.08 -8.40 -3.73
N GLY A 119 9.40 -8.54 -3.86
CA GLY A 119 10.16 -9.68 -3.40
C GLY A 119 10.04 -10.89 -4.33
N VAL A 120 10.32 -12.06 -3.76
CA VAL A 120 10.37 -13.33 -4.49
C VAL A 120 9.10 -14.13 -4.23
N ALA A 121 8.44 -14.56 -5.29
CA ALA A 121 7.28 -15.45 -5.19
C ALA A 121 7.70 -16.82 -4.59
N SER A 122 6.91 -17.33 -3.65
CA SER A 122 7.08 -18.67 -3.11
C SER A 122 6.25 -19.68 -3.89
N LEU A 123 6.81 -20.86 -4.13
CA LEU A 123 6.13 -22.02 -4.71
C LEU A 123 5.90 -23.12 -3.67
N ASP A 124 6.23 -22.90 -2.39
CA ASP A 124 5.92 -23.85 -1.32
C ASP A 124 4.41 -23.80 -1.02
N SER A 125 3.74 -24.94 -1.14
CA SER A 125 2.31 -25.11 -0.84
C SER A 125 1.87 -24.53 0.51
N ARG A 126 2.71 -24.57 1.55
CA ARG A 126 2.38 -23.98 2.86
C ARG A 126 2.45 -22.46 2.82
N ALA A 127 3.43 -21.91 2.11
CA ALA A 127 3.63 -20.46 2.00
C ALA A 127 2.49 -19.79 1.21
N VAL A 128 1.85 -20.50 0.30
CA VAL A 128 0.73 -20.01 -0.52
C VAL A 128 -0.65 -20.48 -0.01
N GLY A 129 -0.69 -21.21 1.11
CA GLY A 129 -1.94 -21.68 1.72
C GLY A 129 -2.67 -22.79 0.96
N ALA A 130 -1.96 -23.57 0.14
CA ALA A 130 -2.55 -24.71 -0.56
C ALA A 130 -2.85 -25.87 0.41
N ALA A 131 -3.99 -26.52 0.21
CA ALA A 131 -4.38 -27.67 1.00
C ALA A 131 -3.46 -28.89 0.76
N GLY A 132 -3.36 -29.75 1.78
CA GLY A 132 -2.62 -31.02 1.71
C GLY A 132 -1.18 -30.94 2.23
N PRO A 133 -0.37 -31.99 1.98
CA PRO A 133 1.00 -32.06 2.47
C PRO A 133 1.91 -31.04 1.78
N ALA A 134 2.99 -30.68 2.50
CA ALA A 134 4.01 -29.76 2.04
C ALA A 134 4.68 -30.28 0.75
N ARG A 135 4.57 -29.49 -0.32
CA ARG A 135 5.12 -29.77 -1.64
C ARG A 135 5.38 -28.49 -2.43
N PRO A 136 6.25 -28.52 -3.45
CA PRO A 136 6.35 -27.45 -4.44
C PRO A 136 5.15 -27.45 -5.41
N LEU A 137 4.53 -26.30 -5.65
CA LEU A 137 3.43 -26.13 -6.60
C LEU A 137 3.92 -25.92 -8.05
N LEU A 138 4.80 -26.80 -8.52
CA LEU A 138 5.29 -26.76 -9.91
C LEU A 138 4.66 -27.88 -10.71
N ARG A 139 3.92 -27.52 -11.77
CA ARG A 139 3.32 -28.48 -12.72
C ARG A 139 2.42 -29.52 -12.04
N GLU A 140 1.60 -29.08 -11.08
CA GLU A 140 0.53 -29.93 -10.54
C GLU A 140 -0.50 -30.25 -11.63
N PRO A 141 -1.05 -31.48 -11.67
CA PRO A 141 -2.03 -31.90 -12.66
C PRO A 141 -3.37 -31.18 -12.56
#